data_AF-A0A4U3AXW2-F1
#
_entry.id   AF-A0A4U3AXW2-F1
#
_cell.length_a   1.000
_cell.length_b   1.000
_cell.length_c   1.000
_cell.angle_alpha   90.00
_cell.angle_beta   90.00
_cell.angle_gamma   90.00
#
_symmetry.space_group_name_H-M   'P 1'
#
loop_
_entity.id
_entity.type
_entity.pdbx_description
1 polymer ?
#
loop_
_entity_poly.entity_id
_entity_poly.type
_entity_poly.pdbx_seq_one_letter_code
_entity_poly.pdbx_strand_id
1 'polypeptide(L)'
;REILKQLESFNNNQAFIVKVRYNYAKALCLSNQYEDALYQLNEAIDTSCRIGSMELIGHLYYQKGECLEKLDCALNEIKEVYEKASLFFDLLDLHSYKAALLKKKQYLN
;
A
#
# COMPACT_ATOMS: atom_id res chain seq x y z
N ARG A 1 2.96 8.49 -16.81
CA ARG A 1 3.44 7.12 -17.13
C ARG A 1 4.92 7.08 -17.55
N GLU A 2 5.42 8.04 -18.34
CA GLU A 2 6.79 7.99 -18.90
C GLU A 2 7.92 8.10 -17.87
N ILE A 3 7.79 8.97 -16.86
CA ILE A 3 8.82 9.19 -15.84
C ILE A 3 9.04 7.93 -14.97
N LEU A 4 7.97 7.21 -14.63
CA LEU A 4 8.06 5.95 -13.89
C LEU A 4 8.83 4.89 -14.67
N LYS A 5 8.51 4.73 -15.97
CA LYS A 5 9.22 3.79 -16.83
C LYS A 5 10.70 4.10 -16.95
N GLN A 6 11.05 5.39 -17.06
CA GLN A 6 12.44 5.83 -17.08
C GLN A 6 13.12 5.54 -15.72
N LEU A 7 12.48 5.81 -14.59
CA LEU A 7 13.06 5.50 -13.28
C LEU A 7 13.26 4.00 -13.04
N GLU A 8 12.34 3.16 -13.51
CA GLU A 8 12.46 1.69 -13.48
C GLU A 8 13.61 1.19 -14.34
N SER A 9 13.92 1.85 -15.46
CA SER A 9 15.03 1.47 -16.34
C SER A 9 16.41 1.89 -15.82
N PHE A 10 16.47 2.92 -14.96
CA PHE A 10 17.74 3.46 -14.44
C PHE A 10 18.22 2.78 -13.15
N ASN A 11 17.33 2.09 -12.42
CA ASN A 11 17.67 1.43 -11.16
C ASN A 11 17.23 -0.04 -11.18
N ASN A 12 18.20 -0.97 -11.25
CA ASN A 12 17.97 -2.39 -10.91
C ASN A 12 17.56 -2.61 -9.43
N ASN A 13 17.40 -1.53 -8.66
CA ASN A 13 16.98 -1.57 -7.27
C ASN A 13 15.45 -1.63 -7.16
N GLN A 14 14.92 -2.85 -7.17
CA GLN A 14 13.49 -3.11 -7.02
C GLN A 14 12.88 -2.51 -5.74
N ALA A 15 13.63 -2.42 -4.64
CA ALA A 15 13.17 -1.78 -3.41
C ALA A 15 12.99 -0.26 -3.59
N PHE A 16 13.83 0.39 -4.40
CA PHE A 16 13.64 1.79 -4.78
C PHE A 16 12.36 1.96 -5.64
N ILE A 17 12.10 1.05 -6.57
CA ILE A 17 10.87 1.08 -7.40
C ILE A 17 9.62 0.96 -6.52
N VAL A 18 9.63 0.09 -5.51
CA VAL A 18 8.53 0.00 -4.52
C VAL A 18 8.29 1.35 -3.83
N LYS A 19 9.35 2.02 -3.37
CA LYS A 19 9.26 3.35 -2.74
C LYS A 19 8.67 4.40 -3.68
N VAL A 20 9.11 4.42 -4.95
CA VAL A 20 8.60 5.35 -5.96
C VAL A 20 7.11 5.10 -6.21
N ARG A 21 6.70 3.84 -6.40
CA ARG A 21 5.30 3.47 -6.62
C ARG A 21 4.41 3.80 -5.43
N TYR A 22 4.89 3.55 -4.21
CA TYR A 22 4.19 3.94 -2.98
C TYR A 22 3.95 5.45 -2.91
N ASN A 23 4.99 6.26 -3.14
CA ASN A 23 4.87 7.71 -3.12
C ASN A 23 3.98 8.23 -4.26
N TYR A 24 4.05 7.61 -5.44
CA TYR A 24 3.18 7.96 -6.55
C TYR A 24 1.72 7.62 -6.26
N ALA A 25 1.44 6.46 -5.66
CA ALA A 25 0.10 6.10 -5.19
C ALA A 25 -0.44 7.13 -4.19
N LYS A 26 0.38 7.63 -3.26
CA LYS A 26 -0.02 8.73 -2.36
C LYS A 26 -0.44 9.99 -3.10
N ALA A 27 0.33 10.41 -4.10
CA ALA A 27 0.00 11.57 -4.91
C ALA A 27 -1.32 11.38 -5.68
N LEU A 28 -1.55 10.17 -6.20
CA LEU A 28 -2.80 9.79 -6.87
C LEU A 28 -3.99 9.83 -5.90
N CYS A 29 -3.86 9.28 -4.68
CA CYS A 29 -4.90 9.37 -3.64
C CYS A 29 -5.23 10.82 -3.28
N LEU A 30 -4.23 11.69 -3.13
CA LEU A 30 -4.44 13.13 -2.90
C LEU A 30 -5.19 13.81 -4.04
N SER A 31 -5.11 13.24 -5.25
CA SER A 31 -5.79 13.71 -6.45
C SER A 31 -7.13 12.98 -6.70
N ASN A 32 -7.59 12.17 -5.75
CA ASN A 32 -8.79 11.32 -5.85
C ASN A 32 -8.75 10.29 -7.00
N GLN A 33 -7.56 9.93 -7.49
CA GLN A 33 -7.39 8.93 -8.56
C GLN A 33 -7.18 7.54 -7.94
N TYR A 34 -8.23 7.00 -7.32
CA TYR A 34 -8.13 5.83 -6.44
C TYR A 34 -7.87 4.52 -7.19
N GLU A 35 -8.41 4.34 -8.39
CA GLU A 35 -8.18 3.16 -9.23
C GLU A 35 -6.72 3.09 -9.72
N ASP A 36 -6.18 4.24 -10.16
CA ASP A 36 -4.77 4.34 -10.56
C ASP A 36 -3.85 4.12 -9.35
N ALA A 37 -4.20 4.68 -8.18
CA ALA A 37 -3.44 4.43 -6.95
C ALA A 37 -3.45 2.95 -6.58
N LEU A 38 -4.61 2.29 -6.69
CA LEU A 38 -4.78 0.87 -6.41
C LEU A 38 -3.91 0.01 -7.33
N TYR A 39 -3.84 0.34 -8.62
CA TYR A 39 -2.94 -0.33 -9.56
C TYR A 39 -1.47 -0.21 -9.13
N GLN A 40 -1.02 0.99 -8.75
CA GLN A 40 0.36 1.19 -8.29
C GLN A 40 0.67 0.45 -6.98
N LEU A 41 -0.29 0.40 -6.06
CA LEU A 41 -0.16 -0.31 -4.79
C LEU A 41 -0.07 -1.82 -5.00
N ASN A 42 -0.89 -2.40 -5.88
CA ASN A 42 -0.82 -3.83 -6.20
C ASN A 42 0.54 -4.20 -6.78
N GLU A 43 1.03 -3.43 -7.77
CA GLU A 43 2.35 -3.65 -8.37
C GLU A 43 3.50 -3.55 -7.35
N ALA A 44 3.39 -2.59 -6.41
CA ALA A 44 4.37 -2.41 -5.34
C ALA A 44 4.32 -3.54 -4.32
N ILE A 45 3.13 -4.05 -3.96
CA ILE A 45 2.94 -5.21 -3.07
C ILE A 45 3.56 -6.45 -3.73
N ASP A 46 3.22 -6.73 -4.97
CA ASP A 46 3.73 -7.88 -5.71
C ASP A 46 5.26 -7.85 -5.82
N THR A 47 5.81 -6.66 -6.12
CA THR A 47 7.26 -6.47 -6.15
C THR A 47 7.90 -6.66 -4.78
N SER A 48 7.30 -6.12 -3.71
CA SER A 48 7.78 -6.26 -2.33
C SER A 48 7.83 -7.73 -1.90
N CYS A 49 6.77 -8.48 -2.18
CA CYS A 49 6.69 -9.92 -1.95
C CYS A 49 7.77 -10.68 -2.72
N ARG A 50 7.93 -10.39 -4.02
CA ARG A 50 8.92 -11.05 -4.88
C ARG A 50 10.36 -10.86 -4.40
N ILE A 51 10.69 -9.68 -3.87
CA ILE A 51 12.04 -9.38 -3.37
C ILE A 51 12.21 -9.67 -1.87
N GLY A 52 11.16 -10.14 -1.19
CA GLY A 52 11.18 -10.41 0.26
C GLY A 52 11.35 -9.16 1.12
N SER A 53 11.01 -7.97 0.62
CA SER A 53 11.14 -6.73 1.38
C SER A 53 9.87 -6.43 2.17
N MET A 54 10.00 -6.34 3.50
CA MET A 54 8.90 -5.97 4.39
C MET A 54 8.86 -4.46 4.71
N GLU A 55 9.89 -3.69 4.31
CA GLU A 55 10.08 -2.30 4.74
C GLU A 55 8.82 -1.43 4.59
N LEU A 56 8.05 -1.61 3.50
CA LEU A 56 6.85 -0.83 3.21
C LEU A 56 5.56 -1.65 3.16
N ILE A 57 5.61 -2.97 3.35
CA ILE A 57 4.48 -3.83 2.97
C ILE A 57 3.22 -3.56 3.83
N GLY A 58 3.38 -3.28 5.12
CA GLY A 58 2.28 -2.86 5.99
C GLY A 58 1.65 -1.54 5.54
N HIS A 59 2.49 -0.57 5.13
CA HIS A 59 2.02 0.72 4.61
C HIS A 59 1.30 0.60 3.26
N LEU A 60 1.77 -0.29 2.39
CA LEU A 60 1.14 -0.56 1.10
C LEU A 60 -0.25 -1.15 1.29
N TYR A 61 -0.40 -2.14 2.16
CA TYR A 61 -1.71 -2.70 2.49
C TYR A 61 -2.61 -1.67 3.16
N TYR A 62 -2.11 -0.88 4.11
CA TYR A 62 -2.90 0.18 4.74
C TYR A 62 -3.49 1.14 3.71
N GLN A 63 -2.66 1.66 2.80
CA GLN A 63 -3.11 2.59 1.78
C GLN A 63 -4.03 1.94 0.74
N LYS A 64 -3.82 0.64 0.45
CA LYS A 64 -4.74 -0.13 -0.40
C LYS A 64 -6.12 -0.19 0.24
N GLY A 65 -6.22 -0.40 1.55
CA GLY A 65 -7.47 -0.36 2.29
C GLY A 65 -8.18 0.99 2.14
N GLU A 66 -7.44 2.09 2.27
CA GLU A 66 -7.99 3.45 2.07
C GLU A 66 -8.52 3.66 0.65
N CYS A 67 -7.84 3.15 -0.38
CA CYS A 67 -8.36 3.19 -1.75
C CYS A 67 -9.65 2.38 -1.90
N LEU A 68 -9.71 1.17 -1.35
CA LEU A 68 -10.89 0.31 -1.43
C LEU A 68 -12.10 0.93 -0.70
N GLU A 69 -11.89 1.60 0.43
CA GLU A 69 -12.93 2.39 1.09
C GLU A 69 -13.49 3.49 0.18
N LYS A 70 -12.61 4.20 -0.52
CA LYS A 70 -12.99 5.33 -1.39
C LYS A 70 -13.68 4.89 -2.68
N LEU A 71 -13.49 3.64 -3.07
CA LEU A 71 -14.13 3.01 -4.22
C LEU A 71 -15.41 2.25 -3.83
N ASP A 72 -15.86 2.35 -2.58
CA ASP A 72 -17.02 1.64 -2.04
C ASP A 72 -16.98 0.13 -2.31
N CYS A 73 -15.78 -0.46 -2.23
CA CYS A 73 -15.58 -1.90 -2.38
C CYS A 73 -16.20 -2.68 -1.21
N ALA A 74 -16.31 -3.99 -1.38
CA ALA A 74 -16.95 -4.85 -0.39
C ALA A 74 -16.19 -4.85 0.94
N LEU A 75 -16.95 -4.86 2.06
CA LEU A 75 -16.39 -4.75 3.41
C LEU A 75 -15.38 -5.87 3.73
N ASN A 76 -15.60 -7.07 3.19
CA ASN A 76 -14.69 -8.19 3.36
C ASN A 76 -13.34 -7.98 2.65
N GLU A 77 -13.31 -7.37 1.46
CA GLU A 77 -12.06 -7.02 0.77
C GLU A 77 -11.27 -5.97 1.54
N ILE A 78 -11.95 -4.95 2.04
CA ILE A 78 -11.32 -3.88 2.85
C ILE A 78 -10.74 -4.48 4.14
N LYS A 79 -11.51 -5.34 4.82
CA LYS A 79 -11.10 -6.03 6.04
C LYS A 79 -9.84 -6.87 5.81
N GLU A 80 -9.82 -7.72 4.79
CA GLU A 80 -8.66 -8.59 4.50
C GLU A 80 -7.37 -7.78 4.31
N VAL A 81 -7.47 -6.65 3.61
CA VAL A 81 -6.32 -5.78 3.36
C VAL A 81 -5.83 -5.11 4.64
N TYR A 82 -6.72 -4.65 5.50
CA TYR A 82 -6.33 -4.05 6.78
C TYR A 82 -5.80 -5.07 7.80
N GLU A 83 -6.29 -6.30 7.79
CA GLU A 83 -5.73 -7.38 8.61
C GLU A 83 -4.27 -7.65 8.21
N LYS A 84 -3.96 -7.69 6.92
CA LYS A 84 -2.58 -7.79 6.42
C LYS A 84 -1.74 -6.59 6.86
N ALA A 85 -2.26 -5.37 6.75
CA ALA A 85 -1.57 -4.17 7.22
C ALA A 85 -1.23 -4.27 8.72
N SER A 86 -2.21 -4.65 9.55
CA SER A 86 -2.01 -4.83 11.00
C SER A 86 -0.95 -5.86 11.31
N LEU A 87 -0.99 -7.03 10.64
CA LEU A 87 -0.01 -8.10 10.84
C LEU A 87 1.43 -7.61 10.61
N PHE A 88 1.67 -6.87 9.52
CA PHE A 88 3.00 -6.35 9.23
C PHE A 88 3.42 -5.22 10.15
N PHE A 89 2.48 -4.38 10.61
CA PHE A 89 2.81 -3.39 11.62
C PHE A 89 3.19 -4.03 12.96
N ASP A 90 2.57 -5.15 13.33
CA ASP A 90 2.98 -5.92 14.51
C ASP A 90 4.35 -6.55 14.32
N LEU A 91 4.59 -7.21 13.19
CA LEU A 91 5.85 -7.90 12.91
C LEU A 91 7.07 -6.95 12.90
N LEU A 92 6.86 -5.70 12.47
CA LEU A 92 7.90 -4.69 12.32
C LEU A 92 7.98 -3.70 13.50
N ASP A 93 7.23 -3.95 14.58
CA ASP A 93 7.19 -3.10 15.77
C ASP A 93 6.71 -1.65 15.48
N LEU A 94 5.85 -1.49 14.47
CA LEU A 94 5.31 -0.22 13.99
C LEU A 94 4.02 0.16 14.71
N HIS A 95 4.04 0.15 16.04
CA HIS A 95 2.84 0.30 16.88
C HIS A 95 2.06 1.60 16.66
N SER A 96 2.72 2.71 16.32
CA SER A 96 2.06 3.98 16.01
C SER A 96 1.14 3.88 14.79
N TYR A 97 1.56 3.14 13.77
CA TYR A 97 0.76 2.90 12.56
C TYR A 97 -0.38 1.93 12.82
N LYS A 98 -0.16 0.90 13.64
CA LYS A 98 -1.25 0.03 14.11
C LYS A 98 -2.30 0.83 14.91
N ALA A 99 -1.88 1.74 15.78
CA ALA A 99 -2.80 2.60 16.52
C ALA A 99 -3.62 3.52 15.60
N ALA A 100 -3.03 4.02 14.51
CA ALA A 100 -3.76 4.76 13.49
C ALA A 100 -4.79 3.86 12.77
N LEU A 101 -4.40 2.63 12.42
CA LEU A 101 -5.26 1.63 11.80
C LEU A 101 -6.44 1.23 12.70
N LEU A 102 -6.25 1.11 14.01
CA LEU A 102 -7.32 0.79 14.97
C LEU A 102 -8.44 1.85 15.02
N LYS A 103 -8.25 3.04 14.45
CA LYS A 103 -9.34 4.02 14.26
C LYS A 103 -10.34 3.58 13.19
N LYS A 104 -9.99 2.63 12.32
CA LYS A 104 -10.82 2.01 11.28
C LYS A 104 -11.64 0.82 11.83
N LYS A 105 -12.22 0.97 13.03
CA LYS A 105 -12.85 -0.11 13.82
C LYS A 105 -13.90 -0.94 13.09
N GLN A 106 -14.59 -0.36 12.11
CA GLN A 106 -15.63 -1.05 11.33
C GLN A 106 -15.09 -2.18 10.44
N TYR A 107 -13.78 -2.24 10.20
CA TYR A 107 -13.14 -3.26 9.37
C TYR A 107 -12.30 -4.26 10.17
N LEU A 108 -12.06 -4.02 11.46
CA LEU A 108 -11.13 -4.81 12.29
C LEU A 108 -11.80 -5.52 13.47
N ASN A 109 -13.10 -5.32 13.67
CA ASN A 109 -13.92 -6.01 14.67
C ASN A 109 -14.94 -6.94 14.01
#